data_AF-K9FBE5-F1
#
_entry.id   AF-K9FBE5-F1
#
_cell.length_a   1.000
_cell.length_b   1.000
_cell.length_c   1.000
_cell.angle_alpha   90.00
_cell.angle_beta   90.00
_cell.angle_gamma   90.00
#
_symmetry.space_group_name_H-M   'P 1'
#
loop_
_entity.id
_entity.type
_entity.pdbx_description
1 polymer ?
#
loop_
_entity_poly.entity_id
_entity_poly.type
_entity_poly.pdbx_seq_one_letter_code
_entity_poly.pdbx_strand_id
1 'polypeptide(L)'
;MTLSRSPSPHPGGGWSSPGLIPASGTTSPGSLSPGGISWAAAKSKSEEVRGYPSFSTRNSGFFSRQRHKISTWFPSFRRVSSHDYIDKDDYGRNWKRASGIVQTYRRSPIGGGSKFVIILGSNVEGGVMEWKGAREWAIERNSIWNKRRYAEKWGYELELANLLAKKRYSHEWRESWEKGDVIREAMRKYPDAEWFWWLDLNTWVMEYDISLQQHLFNDLKSHVYRDITAYNPLNITHPLPEFWLDELGRSLEGDGQADSLNMLLTQDCAGFNLGSFFLRRSLWTDRLLDIWWDPVMYEQMHMEWEHKEQDALEYIYQSQPWVRSGVGFLPQRSINAFPPGACGDGENPVIHYQQNAHDLVVNMAGCIFGRDCWSEIYYYRELSNWLGRSGWEQFRDGLTDLYDRMTGKDKDD
;
A
#
# COMPACT_ATOMS: atom_id res chain seq x y z
N MET A 1 -36.40 -21.50 -45.86
CA MET A 1 -35.09 -22.06 -46.25
C MET A 1 -34.43 -22.60 -45.00
N THR A 2 -33.97 -23.84 -45.06
CA THR A 2 -33.63 -24.72 -43.94
C THR A 2 -32.33 -24.34 -43.24
N LEU A 3 -32.39 -24.25 -41.92
CA LEU A 3 -31.26 -24.07 -41.00
C LEU A 3 -30.32 -25.29 -41.07
N SER A 4 -29.06 -25.09 -41.48
CA SER A 4 -28.03 -26.14 -41.45
C SER A 4 -27.35 -26.17 -40.08
N ARG A 5 -27.47 -27.32 -39.41
CA ARG A 5 -26.86 -27.64 -38.13
C ARG A 5 -25.33 -27.75 -38.23
N SER A 6 -24.64 -27.26 -37.21
CA SER A 6 -23.21 -27.46 -36.96
C SER A 6 -22.91 -28.94 -36.65
N PRO A 7 -21.82 -29.54 -37.17
CA PRO A 7 -21.44 -30.90 -36.83
C PRO A 7 -20.70 -30.97 -35.49
N SER A 8 -21.07 -31.95 -34.66
CA SER A 8 -20.38 -32.31 -33.43
C SER A 8 -19.04 -33.02 -33.73
N PRO A 9 -17.99 -32.89 -32.90
CA PRO A 9 -16.68 -33.45 -33.20
C PRO A 9 -16.59 -34.95 -32.86
N HIS A 10 -15.92 -35.71 -33.73
CA HIS A 10 -15.49 -37.09 -33.47
C HIS A 10 -14.28 -37.13 -32.53
N PRO A 11 -14.11 -38.23 -31.74
CA PRO A 11 -13.01 -38.36 -30.81
C PRO A 11 -11.72 -38.67 -31.56
N GLY A 12 -10.71 -37.80 -31.46
CA GLY A 12 -9.34 -38.11 -31.91
C GLY A 12 -8.60 -37.06 -32.76
N GLY A 13 -9.19 -35.89 -33.05
CA GLY A 13 -8.54 -34.83 -33.82
C GLY A 13 -8.13 -33.64 -32.95
N GLY A 14 -6.83 -33.48 -32.67
CA GLY A 14 -6.26 -32.32 -31.98
C GLY A 14 -6.31 -31.05 -32.84
N TRP A 15 -6.38 -29.90 -32.16
CA TRP A 15 -6.37 -28.57 -32.78
C TRP A 15 -4.94 -28.16 -33.12
N SER A 16 -4.71 -27.75 -34.38
CA SER A 16 -3.42 -27.25 -34.86
C SER A 16 -3.35 -25.73 -34.72
N SER A 17 -2.49 -25.24 -33.83
CA SER A 17 -2.05 -23.84 -33.77
C SER A 17 -0.77 -23.67 -34.60
N PRO A 18 -0.62 -22.63 -35.45
CA PRO A 18 0.61 -22.41 -36.21
C PRO A 18 1.73 -21.87 -35.31
N GLY A 19 2.68 -22.74 -34.96
CA GLY A 19 3.97 -22.37 -34.38
C GLY A 19 5.02 -22.19 -35.48
N LEU A 20 5.63 -21.00 -35.55
CA LEU A 20 6.75 -20.70 -36.44
C LEU A 20 8.07 -21.14 -35.79
N ILE A 21 8.77 -22.06 -36.46
CA ILE A 21 10.14 -22.50 -36.14
C ILE A 21 11.08 -21.91 -37.20
N PRO A 22 12.27 -21.37 -36.83
CA PRO A 22 13.18 -20.72 -37.78
C PRO A 22 14.04 -21.73 -38.55
N ALA A 23 14.25 -21.48 -39.84
CA ALA A 23 15.16 -22.23 -40.70
C ALA A 23 16.56 -21.58 -40.73
N SER A 24 17.59 -22.42 -40.64
CA SER A 24 19.01 -22.09 -40.84
C SER A 24 19.49 -22.66 -42.19
N GLY A 25 20.34 -21.94 -42.93
CA GLY A 25 21.19 -22.52 -43.99
C GLY A 25 21.43 -21.73 -45.29
N THR A 26 22.38 -20.77 -45.23
CA THR A 26 23.43 -20.36 -46.20
C THR A 26 23.37 -20.67 -47.72
N THR A 27 23.59 -19.64 -48.55
CA THR A 27 24.65 -19.50 -49.60
C THR A 27 24.76 -18.04 -50.15
N SER A 28 25.99 -17.52 -50.31
CA SER A 28 26.40 -16.21 -50.91
C SER A 28 26.85 -16.38 -52.40
N PRO A 29 27.40 -15.38 -53.18
CA PRO A 29 27.68 -13.94 -52.94
C PRO A 29 27.37 -12.96 -54.12
N GLY A 30 27.44 -11.64 -53.89
CA GLY A 30 27.46 -10.60 -54.94
C GLY A 30 27.77 -9.19 -54.41
N SER A 31 28.82 -8.56 -54.93
CA SER A 31 29.49 -7.32 -54.50
C SER A 31 28.78 -6.02 -54.88
N LEU A 32 28.88 -4.98 -54.03
CA LEU A 32 29.29 -3.59 -54.34
C LEU A 32 29.19 -2.70 -53.07
N SER A 33 30.21 -1.88 -52.81
CA SER A 33 30.34 -0.87 -51.72
C SER A 33 30.52 0.52 -52.39
N PRO A 34 30.24 1.70 -51.76
CA PRO A 34 30.94 2.14 -50.54
C PRO A 34 30.16 3.03 -49.52
N GLY A 35 30.52 2.87 -48.24
CA GLY A 35 30.36 3.86 -47.14
C GLY A 35 29.38 3.41 -46.04
N GLY A 36 29.72 3.16 -44.78
CA GLY A 36 30.98 3.33 -44.05
C GLY A 36 30.69 3.50 -42.55
N ILE A 37 30.19 2.46 -41.86
CA ILE A 37 30.18 2.37 -40.39
C ILE A 37 30.62 0.95 -40.02
N SER A 38 31.81 0.83 -39.44
CA SER A 38 32.50 -0.45 -39.21
C SER A 38 32.00 -1.14 -37.94
N TRP A 39 31.40 -2.31 -38.09
CA TRP A 39 31.08 -3.25 -37.01
C TRP A 39 32.31 -3.76 -36.23
N ALA A 40 33.54 -3.44 -36.66
CA ALA A 40 34.75 -3.75 -35.90
C ALA A 40 34.96 -2.80 -34.69
N ALA A 41 34.46 -1.56 -34.74
CA ALA A 41 34.58 -0.59 -33.65
C ALA A 41 33.61 -0.88 -32.47
N ALA A 42 32.47 -1.53 -32.76
CA ALA A 42 31.52 -1.97 -31.74
C ALA A 42 31.99 -3.24 -31.02
N LYS A 43 32.76 -4.11 -31.71
CA LYS A 43 33.31 -5.33 -31.13
C LYS A 43 34.51 -5.07 -30.21
N SER A 44 35.39 -4.14 -30.57
CA SER A 44 36.57 -3.80 -29.75
C SER A 44 36.21 -3.13 -28.41
N LYS A 45 35.10 -2.38 -28.33
CA LYS A 45 34.59 -1.85 -27.06
C LYS A 45 33.91 -2.90 -26.15
N SER A 46 33.47 -4.04 -26.70
CA SER A 46 32.90 -5.13 -25.88
C SER A 46 33.96 -6.08 -25.30
N GLU A 47 35.14 -6.12 -25.90
CA GLU A 47 36.27 -6.94 -25.41
C GLU A 47 37.01 -6.30 -24.23
N GLU A 48 36.85 -5.00 -23.98
CA GLU A 48 37.45 -4.28 -22.84
C GLU A 48 36.63 -4.42 -21.53
N VAL A 49 35.39 -4.91 -21.59
CA VAL A 49 34.45 -4.99 -20.43
C VAL A 49 34.29 -6.40 -19.86
N ARG A 50 35.18 -7.34 -20.21
CA ARG A 50 35.26 -8.67 -19.54
C ARG A 50 36.49 -8.78 -18.64
N GLY A 51 36.47 -8.04 -17.54
CA GLY A 51 37.46 -8.13 -16.47
C GLY A 51 36.81 -8.25 -15.09
N TYR A 52 36.18 -9.39 -14.78
CA TYR A 52 35.92 -9.77 -13.39
C TYR A 52 36.97 -10.78 -12.94
N PRO A 53 37.57 -10.64 -11.74
CA PRO A 53 38.56 -11.59 -11.25
C PRO A 53 37.89 -12.95 -10.96
N SER A 54 38.53 -14.02 -11.42
CA SER A 54 38.06 -15.39 -11.19
C SER A 54 38.15 -15.74 -9.70
N PHE A 55 37.00 -16.10 -9.12
CA PHE A 55 36.91 -16.57 -7.76
C PHE A 55 37.49 -17.99 -7.67
N SER A 56 38.64 -18.11 -7.00
CA SER A 56 39.25 -19.40 -6.66
C SER A 56 38.48 -20.03 -5.50
N THR A 57 37.78 -21.14 -5.75
CA THR A 57 37.16 -21.92 -4.67
C THR A 57 38.23 -22.78 -4.00
N ARG A 58 38.60 -22.42 -2.77
CA ARG A 58 39.49 -23.23 -1.96
C ARG A 58 38.77 -24.50 -1.52
N ASN A 59 39.19 -25.63 -2.08
CA ASN A 59 38.80 -26.98 -1.72
C ASN A 59 38.84 -27.17 -0.19
N SER A 60 37.69 -27.43 0.42
CA SER A 60 37.60 -27.99 1.77
C SER A 60 36.48 -29.04 1.83
N GLY A 61 36.89 -30.30 1.68
CA GLY A 61 36.55 -31.37 2.61
C GLY A 61 35.09 -31.84 2.69
N PHE A 62 34.89 -33.04 2.17
CA PHE A 62 33.70 -33.89 2.08
C PHE A 62 32.98 -34.27 3.41
N PHE A 63 33.13 -33.55 4.52
CA PHE A 63 32.61 -34.00 5.84
C PHE A 63 31.68 -33.02 6.61
N SER A 64 31.21 -31.91 6.04
CA SER A 64 30.29 -30.99 6.77
C SER A 64 28.80 -31.13 6.45
N ARG A 65 28.39 -31.99 5.52
CA ARG A 65 27.00 -32.06 5.01
C ARG A 65 26.04 -33.02 5.74
N GLN A 66 26.30 -33.39 7.00
CA GLN A 66 25.44 -34.38 7.70
C GLN A 66 25.06 -34.04 9.14
N ARG A 67 24.92 -32.76 9.49
CA ARG A 67 24.24 -32.38 10.73
C ARG A 67 23.31 -31.22 10.44
N HIS A 68 22.03 -31.55 10.26
CA HIS A 68 20.82 -30.81 10.69
C HIS A 68 19.59 -31.42 10.01
N LYS A 69 19.31 -32.68 10.33
CA LYS A 69 17.96 -33.23 10.35
C LYS A 69 17.81 -33.94 11.69
N ILE A 70 16.64 -33.74 12.31
CA ILE A 70 16.17 -34.24 13.62
C ILE A 70 16.14 -33.14 14.72
N SER A 71 14.94 -32.95 15.27
CA SER A 71 14.48 -32.09 16.39
C SER A 71 14.00 -30.66 16.08
N THR A 72 13.04 -30.54 15.16
CA THR A 72 11.92 -29.59 15.30
C THR A 72 10.92 -30.14 16.31
N TRP A 73 11.05 -29.77 17.59
CA TRP A 73 9.98 -29.77 18.57
C TRP A 73 10.48 -28.99 19.78
N PHE A 74 10.12 -27.72 19.89
CA PHE A 74 9.99 -26.86 21.08
C PHE A 74 9.93 -25.39 20.61
N PRO A 75 9.06 -24.54 21.19
CA PRO A 75 8.85 -23.17 20.73
C PRO A 75 10.04 -22.29 21.15
N SER A 76 10.91 -21.93 20.21
CA SER A 76 11.97 -20.96 20.47
C SER A 76 11.39 -19.54 20.43
N PHE A 77 11.30 -18.88 21.58
CA PHE A 77 11.23 -17.42 21.66
C PHE A 77 12.46 -16.83 20.98
N ARG A 78 12.31 -16.34 19.73
CA ARG A 78 13.34 -15.50 19.10
C ARG A 78 13.32 -14.13 19.77
N ARG A 79 14.29 -13.86 20.64
CA ARG A 79 14.76 -12.49 20.86
C ARG A 79 15.47 -12.05 19.57
N VAL A 80 14.89 -11.06 18.90
CA VAL A 80 15.55 -10.35 17.80
C VAL A 80 16.82 -9.71 18.35
N SER A 81 17.96 -10.02 17.72
CA SER A 81 19.27 -9.49 18.07
C SER A 81 19.32 -7.98 17.86
N SER A 82 19.64 -7.24 18.91
CA SER A 82 19.69 -5.77 18.97
C SER A 82 20.99 -5.21 18.41
N HIS A 83 21.18 -5.26 17.09
CA HIS A 83 22.25 -4.52 16.41
C HIS A 83 21.68 -3.77 15.19
N ASP A 84 20.66 -2.95 15.44
CA ASP A 84 20.28 -1.83 14.58
C ASP A 84 20.94 -0.56 15.13
N TYR A 85 21.45 0.27 14.23
CA TYR A 85 21.98 1.59 14.54
C TYR A 85 20.89 2.42 15.26
N ILE A 86 21.11 2.70 16.54
CA ILE A 86 20.22 3.50 17.39
C ILE A 86 20.34 4.95 16.95
N ASP A 87 19.22 5.51 16.47
CA ASP A 87 19.05 6.95 16.41
C ASP A 87 19.27 7.52 17.82
N LYS A 88 20.18 8.49 17.97
CA LYS A 88 20.44 9.13 19.28
C LYS A 88 19.26 10.00 19.74
N ASP A 89 18.24 10.12 18.90
CA ASP A 89 16.97 10.74 19.18
C ASP A 89 16.23 10.02 20.33
N ASP A 90 16.24 10.68 21.48
CA ASP A 90 15.81 10.26 22.81
C ASP A 90 14.29 9.96 22.97
N TYR A 91 13.56 9.87 21.86
CA TYR A 91 12.10 10.01 21.86
C TYR A 91 11.32 8.70 22.02
N GLY A 92 12.00 7.55 21.93
CA GLY A 92 11.43 6.26 22.32
C GLY A 92 11.27 6.08 23.83
N ARG A 93 11.89 6.93 24.66
CA ARG A 93 11.92 6.77 26.13
C ARG A 93 10.69 7.29 26.87
N ASN A 94 9.86 8.16 26.27
CA ASN A 94 8.70 8.77 26.94
C ASN A 94 7.33 8.21 26.54
N TRP A 95 7.27 7.19 25.69
CA TRP A 95 6.02 6.46 25.49
C TRP A 95 5.73 5.57 26.70
N LYS A 96 4.80 6.01 27.56
CA LYS A 96 4.23 5.15 28.59
C LYS A 96 3.42 4.06 27.89
N ARG A 97 4.02 2.88 27.73
CA ARG A 97 3.26 1.69 27.32
C ARG A 97 2.04 1.56 28.22
N ALA A 98 0.86 1.37 27.61
CA ALA A 98 -0.35 1.06 28.36
C ALA A 98 -0.06 -0.12 29.30
N SER A 99 -0.70 -0.15 30.47
CA SER A 99 -0.52 -1.27 31.40
C SER A 99 -0.80 -2.58 30.66
N GLY A 100 -0.03 -3.63 30.96
CA GLY A 100 -0.16 -4.92 30.26
C GLY A 100 -1.60 -5.43 30.28
N ILE A 101 -2.33 -5.19 31.36
CA ILE A 101 -3.76 -5.54 31.52
C ILE A 101 -4.63 -4.80 30.50
N VAL A 102 -4.47 -3.48 30.34
CA VAL A 102 -5.25 -2.68 29.38
C VAL A 102 -4.95 -3.12 27.95
N GLN A 103 -3.69 -3.42 27.65
CA GLN A 103 -3.31 -3.89 26.32
C GLN A 103 -3.89 -5.28 26.02
N THR A 104 -3.84 -6.20 26.98
CA THR A 104 -4.47 -7.52 26.86
C THR A 104 -6.00 -7.42 26.71
N TYR A 105 -6.65 -6.52 27.47
CA TYR A 105 -8.09 -6.27 27.32
C TYR A 105 -8.43 -5.75 25.93
N ARG A 106 -7.72 -4.73 25.43
CA ARG A 106 -7.95 -4.15 24.11
C ARG A 106 -7.76 -5.16 22.98
N ARG A 107 -6.77 -6.05 23.10
CA ARG A 107 -6.54 -7.16 22.16
C ARG A 107 -7.59 -8.27 22.26
N SER A 108 -8.28 -8.40 23.38
CA SER A 108 -9.30 -9.44 23.56
C SER A 108 -10.49 -9.22 22.61
N PRO A 109 -11.29 -10.26 22.32
CA PRO A 109 -12.51 -10.12 21.54
C PRO A 109 -13.51 -9.11 22.12
N ILE A 110 -13.46 -8.87 23.45
CA ILE A 110 -14.31 -7.90 24.15
C ILE A 110 -13.79 -6.48 23.92
N GLY A 111 -12.47 -6.29 23.91
CA GLY A 111 -11.85 -4.99 23.61
C GLY A 111 -11.93 -4.61 22.13
N GLY A 112 -12.20 -5.59 21.24
CA GLY A 112 -12.47 -5.38 19.83
C GLY A 112 -11.24 -5.01 18.98
N GLY A 113 -10.04 -4.88 19.56
CA GLY A 113 -8.81 -4.55 18.84
C GLY A 113 -8.35 -5.66 17.89
N SER A 114 -8.51 -6.93 18.28
CA SER A 114 -8.15 -8.09 17.44
C SER A 114 -8.96 -8.20 16.15
N LYS A 115 -10.07 -7.45 16.03
CA LYS A 115 -10.86 -7.39 14.79
C LYS A 115 -10.20 -6.58 13.68
N PHE A 116 -9.20 -5.76 14.01
CA PHE A 116 -8.56 -4.84 13.07
C PHE A 116 -7.10 -5.21 12.85
N VAL A 117 -6.72 -5.30 11.58
CA VAL A 117 -5.34 -5.50 11.13
C VAL A 117 -4.93 -4.32 10.28
N ILE A 118 -3.87 -3.62 10.68
CA ILE A 118 -3.23 -2.59 9.87
C ILE A 118 -2.20 -3.28 8.97
N ILE A 119 -2.30 -3.08 7.66
CA ILE A 119 -1.35 -3.57 6.68
C ILE A 119 -0.51 -2.39 6.19
N LEU A 120 0.80 -2.51 6.33
CA LEU A 120 1.76 -1.54 5.83
C LEU A 120 2.63 -2.18 4.77
N GLY A 121 2.54 -1.69 3.54
CA GLY A 121 3.52 -1.95 2.50
C GLY A 121 4.84 -1.28 2.85
N SER A 122 5.88 -2.07 3.14
CA SER A 122 7.20 -1.59 3.52
C SER A 122 8.27 -2.22 2.64
N ASN A 123 9.41 -1.55 2.57
CA ASN A 123 10.53 -1.97 1.77
C ASN A 123 11.79 -2.12 2.62
N VAL A 124 11.74 -3.14 3.47
CA VAL A 124 12.74 -3.37 4.53
C VAL A 124 14.10 -3.73 3.96
N GLU A 125 14.15 -4.23 2.74
CA GLU A 125 15.39 -4.49 2.00
C GLU A 125 15.62 -3.35 0.99
N GLY A 126 16.87 -3.03 0.65
CA GLY A 126 17.13 -2.07 -0.42
C GLY A 126 16.79 -2.69 -1.79
N GLY A 127 16.27 -1.89 -2.72
CA GLY A 127 15.94 -2.37 -4.06
C GLY A 127 17.16 -2.84 -4.86
N VAL A 128 16.93 -3.72 -5.83
CA VAL A 128 17.98 -4.24 -6.72
C VAL A 128 18.33 -3.24 -7.84
N MET A 129 17.39 -2.39 -8.24
CA MET A 129 17.56 -1.44 -9.36
C MET A 129 17.88 -0.01 -8.90
N GLU A 130 17.42 0.39 -7.70
CA GLU A 130 17.72 1.70 -7.10
C GLU A 130 18.09 1.50 -5.62
N TRP A 131 19.26 2.01 -5.23
CA TRP A 131 19.67 2.00 -3.83
C TRP A 131 18.79 2.97 -3.06
N LYS A 132 18.09 2.45 -2.06
CA LYS A 132 17.22 3.24 -1.18
C LYS A 132 18.01 4.37 -0.52
N GLY A 133 17.56 5.61 -0.74
CA GLY A 133 18.20 6.80 -0.21
C GLY A 133 18.07 6.93 1.31
N ALA A 134 18.94 7.71 1.95
CA ALA A 134 18.87 7.95 3.40
C ALA A 134 17.51 8.52 3.84
N ARG A 135 16.90 9.38 3.01
CA ARG A 135 15.56 9.94 3.24
C ARG A 135 14.48 8.86 3.24
N GLU A 136 14.50 7.96 2.27
CA GLU A 136 13.52 6.87 2.15
C GLU A 136 13.63 5.87 3.32
N TRP A 137 14.86 5.57 3.76
CA TRP A 137 15.09 4.78 4.97
C TRP A 137 14.48 5.43 6.21
N ALA A 138 14.63 6.76 6.31
CA ALA A 138 14.10 7.51 7.43
C ALA A 138 12.56 7.59 7.37
N ILE A 139 11.97 7.82 6.20
CA ILE A 139 10.50 7.79 5.99
C ILE A 139 9.94 6.45 6.43
N GLU A 140 10.52 5.35 5.95
CA GLU A 140 10.05 4.01 6.30
C GLU A 140 10.11 3.75 7.81
N ARG A 141 11.26 4.04 8.43
CA ARG A 141 11.44 3.82 9.87
C ARG A 141 10.43 4.63 10.69
N ASN A 142 10.25 5.91 10.35
CA ASN A 142 9.32 6.79 11.05
C ASN A 142 7.86 6.32 10.85
N SER A 143 7.48 5.91 9.64
CA SER A 143 6.14 5.40 9.34
C SER A 143 5.82 4.09 10.05
N ILE A 144 6.76 3.13 10.06
CA ILE A 144 6.63 1.87 10.82
C ILE A 144 6.46 2.16 12.30
N TRP A 145 7.27 3.06 12.86
CA TRP A 145 7.19 3.43 14.28
C TRP A 145 5.84 4.06 14.63
N ASN A 146 5.36 5.00 13.82
CA ASN A 146 4.06 5.66 13.98
C ASN A 146 2.91 4.65 14.02
N LYS A 147 2.82 3.79 13.01
CA LYS A 147 1.75 2.78 12.90
C LYS A 147 1.84 1.72 13.98
N ARG A 148 3.05 1.29 14.35
CA ARG A 148 3.27 0.34 15.46
C ARG A 148 2.80 0.92 16.78
N ARG A 149 3.11 2.19 17.05
CA ARG A 149 2.66 2.88 18.28
C ARG A 149 1.14 2.94 18.35
N TYR A 150 0.47 3.28 17.26
CA TYR A 150 -0.99 3.30 17.19
C TYR A 150 -1.61 1.91 17.40
N ALA A 151 -1.10 0.91 16.68
CA ALA A 151 -1.57 -0.48 16.79
C ALA A 151 -1.37 -1.05 18.20
N GLU A 152 -0.19 -0.87 18.81
CA GLU A 152 0.10 -1.33 20.17
C GLU A 152 -0.84 -0.70 21.21
N LYS A 153 -1.17 0.59 21.04
CA LYS A 153 -2.05 1.32 21.98
C LYS A 153 -3.46 0.74 21.98
N TRP A 154 -4.01 0.46 20.81
CA TRP A 154 -5.40 0.01 20.66
C TRP A 154 -5.57 -1.49 20.55
N GLY A 155 -4.47 -2.24 20.60
CA GLY A 155 -4.51 -3.69 20.51
C GLY A 155 -4.84 -4.19 19.11
N TYR A 156 -4.56 -3.39 18.08
CA TYR A 156 -4.62 -3.83 16.69
C TYR A 156 -3.36 -4.65 16.34
N GLU A 157 -3.47 -5.47 15.30
CA GLU A 157 -2.31 -6.14 14.71
C GLU A 157 -1.73 -5.28 13.59
N LEU A 158 -0.40 -5.29 13.46
CA LEU A 158 0.33 -4.59 12.39
C LEU A 158 1.07 -5.62 11.53
N GLU A 159 0.63 -5.78 10.29
CA GLU A 159 1.32 -6.56 9.27
C GLU A 159 2.27 -5.70 8.47
N LEU A 160 3.56 -6.01 8.56
CA LEU A 160 4.59 -5.41 7.72
C LEU A 160 4.79 -6.30 6.49
N ALA A 161 4.25 -5.87 5.36
CA ALA A 161 4.41 -6.57 4.10
C ALA A 161 5.69 -6.09 3.41
N ASN A 162 6.58 -7.02 3.05
CA ASN A 162 7.78 -6.71 2.28
C ASN A 162 7.48 -6.85 0.78
N LEU A 163 7.37 -5.73 0.08
CA LEU A 163 7.01 -5.70 -1.34
C LEU A 163 8.23 -6.02 -2.24
N LEU A 164 9.47 -5.73 -1.81
CA LEU A 164 10.66 -5.97 -2.64
C LEU A 164 11.00 -7.45 -2.90
N ALA A 165 10.69 -8.32 -1.94
CA ALA A 165 10.97 -9.75 -2.12
C ALA A 165 10.22 -10.31 -3.34
N LYS A 166 9.08 -9.69 -3.70
CA LYS A 166 8.27 -10.04 -4.88
C LYS A 166 8.79 -9.37 -6.17
N LYS A 167 9.27 -8.12 -6.10
CA LYS A 167 9.95 -7.42 -7.22
C LYS A 167 11.17 -8.18 -7.77
N ARG A 168 11.90 -8.92 -6.94
CA ARG A 168 13.10 -9.69 -7.36
C ARG A 168 12.81 -10.73 -8.46
N TYR A 169 11.55 -11.14 -8.63
CA TYR A 169 11.16 -12.23 -9.53
C TYR A 169 10.16 -11.82 -10.63
N SER A 170 9.83 -10.52 -10.76
CA SER A 170 8.90 -10.03 -11.78
C SER A 170 9.44 -8.78 -12.49
N HIS A 171 9.08 -8.61 -13.77
CA HIS A 171 9.33 -7.34 -14.48
C HIS A 171 8.76 -6.15 -13.69
N GLU A 172 9.46 -5.01 -13.73
CA GLU A 172 9.50 -3.89 -12.77
C GLU A 172 8.18 -3.23 -12.30
N TRP A 173 7.01 -3.62 -12.81
CA TRP A 173 5.79 -2.80 -12.75
C TRP A 173 4.72 -3.25 -11.73
N ARG A 174 5.03 -4.15 -10.78
CA ARG A 174 4.05 -4.77 -9.86
C ARG A 174 3.78 -4.08 -8.53
N GLU A 175 4.58 -3.09 -8.11
CA GLU A 175 4.61 -2.64 -6.71
C GLU A 175 3.24 -2.25 -6.14
N SER A 176 2.43 -1.51 -6.90
CA SER A 176 1.14 -1.02 -6.41
C SER A 176 0.02 -2.07 -6.49
N TRP A 177 0.13 -2.99 -7.43
CA TRP A 177 -0.81 -4.09 -7.62
C TRP A 177 -0.65 -5.18 -6.54
N GLU A 178 0.54 -5.32 -5.94
CA GLU A 178 0.83 -6.35 -4.91
C GLU A 178 -0.07 -6.26 -3.67
N LYS A 179 -0.75 -5.11 -3.48
CA LYS A 179 -1.79 -4.89 -2.46
C LYS A 179 -2.74 -6.08 -2.35
N GLY A 180 -3.26 -6.57 -3.47
CA GLY A 180 -4.27 -7.64 -3.47
C GLY A 180 -3.76 -8.96 -2.87
N ASP A 181 -2.55 -9.36 -3.25
CA ASP A 181 -1.93 -10.58 -2.71
C ASP A 181 -1.58 -10.45 -1.23
N VAL A 182 -1.05 -9.29 -0.83
CA VAL A 182 -0.70 -8.99 0.55
C VAL A 182 -1.94 -9.01 1.44
N ILE A 183 -3.04 -8.39 1.00
CA ILE A 183 -4.30 -8.39 1.73
C ILE A 183 -4.81 -9.83 1.91
N ARG A 184 -4.79 -10.63 0.84
CA ARG A 184 -5.21 -12.04 0.89
C ARG A 184 -4.34 -12.87 1.84
N GLU A 185 -3.04 -12.63 1.86
CA GLU A 185 -2.10 -13.27 2.80
C GLU A 185 -2.38 -12.85 4.25
N ALA A 186 -2.61 -11.56 4.51
CA ALA A 186 -2.98 -11.05 5.83
C ALA A 186 -4.31 -11.65 6.33
N MET A 187 -5.31 -11.79 5.46
CA MET A 187 -6.58 -12.45 5.79
C MET A 187 -6.39 -13.92 6.17
N ARG A 188 -5.45 -14.64 5.56
CA ARG A 188 -5.12 -16.02 5.95
C ARG A 188 -4.37 -16.08 7.27
N LYS A 189 -3.47 -15.13 7.52
CA LYS A 189 -2.64 -15.07 8.73
C LYS A 189 -3.44 -14.70 9.98
N TYR A 190 -4.44 -13.83 9.85
CA TYR A 190 -5.23 -13.31 10.97
C TYR A 190 -6.71 -13.72 10.84
N PRO A 191 -7.07 -15.00 11.04
CA PRO A 191 -8.42 -15.51 10.78
C PRO A 191 -9.53 -14.82 11.57
N ASP A 192 -9.22 -14.33 12.78
CA ASP A 192 -10.19 -13.68 13.68
C ASP A 192 -10.44 -12.20 13.34
N ALA A 193 -9.63 -11.63 12.43
CA ALA A 193 -9.78 -10.24 12.02
C ALA A 193 -10.92 -10.07 11.01
N GLU A 194 -11.70 -9.01 11.22
CA GLU A 194 -12.86 -8.63 10.41
C GLU A 194 -12.48 -7.56 9.39
N TRP A 195 -11.71 -6.56 9.81
CA TRP A 195 -11.34 -5.39 9.00
C TRP A 195 -9.84 -5.28 8.83
N PHE A 196 -9.43 -5.01 7.59
CA PHE A 196 -8.05 -4.85 7.16
C PHE A 196 -7.88 -3.43 6.65
N TRP A 197 -7.05 -2.65 7.33
CA TRP A 197 -6.76 -1.28 6.97
C TRP A 197 -5.44 -1.21 6.23
N TRP A 198 -5.48 -0.94 4.94
CA TRP A 198 -4.27 -0.66 4.18
C TRP A 198 -3.81 0.77 4.44
N LEU A 199 -2.53 0.95 4.75
CA LEU A 199 -1.89 2.24 4.86
C LEU A 199 -0.58 2.27 4.08
N ASP A 200 -0.44 3.28 3.22
CA ASP A 200 0.80 3.52 2.50
C ASP A 200 1.93 4.01 3.42
N LEU A 201 3.17 3.81 2.98
CA LEU A 201 4.38 4.23 3.70
C LEU A 201 4.36 5.74 4.00
N ASN A 202 3.89 6.56 3.06
CA ASN A 202 3.88 8.02 3.12
C ASN A 202 2.66 8.58 3.88
N THR A 203 2.04 7.78 4.76
CA THR A 203 0.95 8.23 5.65
C THR A 203 1.44 8.38 7.08
N TRP A 204 0.82 9.27 7.85
CA TRP A 204 1.11 9.49 9.27
C TRP A 204 -0.18 9.56 10.08
N VAL A 205 -0.28 8.73 11.12
CA VAL A 205 -1.37 8.78 12.11
C VAL A 205 -1.09 9.93 13.07
N MET A 206 -1.96 10.95 13.06
CA MET A 206 -1.83 12.16 13.85
C MET A 206 -2.39 11.98 15.25
N GLU A 207 -3.58 11.39 15.34
CA GLU A 207 -4.35 11.25 16.58
C GLU A 207 -4.22 9.84 17.17
N TYR A 208 -3.34 9.69 18.15
CA TYR A 208 -3.16 8.38 18.81
C TYR A 208 -4.24 8.08 19.85
N ASP A 209 -4.96 9.08 20.36
CA ASP A 209 -5.94 8.93 21.45
C ASP A 209 -7.35 8.54 20.99
N ILE A 210 -7.56 8.43 19.69
CA ILE A 210 -8.83 8.00 19.09
C ILE A 210 -8.68 6.59 18.53
N SER A 211 -9.62 5.71 18.84
CA SER A 211 -9.70 4.36 18.26
C SER A 211 -10.48 4.36 16.95
N LEU A 212 -10.19 3.43 16.04
CA LEU A 212 -10.96 3.24 14.81
C LEU A 212 -12.45 3.01 15.08
N GLN A 213 -12.78 2.28 16.14
CA GLN A 213 -14.15 2.01 16.54
C GLN A 213 -14.89 3.31 16.90
N GLN A 214 -14.26 4.16 17.72
CA GLN A 214 -14.82 5.46 18.08
C GLN A 214 -14.88 6.41 16.89
N HIS A 215 -13.87 6.39 16.02
CA HIS A 215 -13.76 7.29 14.88
C HIS A 215 -14.77 7.00 13.78
N LEU A 216 -15.00 5.71 13.47
CA LEU A 216 -15.81 5.29 12.31
C LEU A 216 -16.77 4.14 12.62
N PHE A 217 -16.26 3.03 13.14
CA PHE A 217 -17.00 1.76 13.05
C PHE A 217 -18.20 1.63 14.01
N ASN A 218 -18.25 2.39 15.11
CA ASN A 218 -19.41 2.39 16.02
C ASN A 218 -20.64 3.07 15.40
N ASP A 219 -20.44 4.01 14.47
CA ASP A 219 -21.52 4.73 13.79
C ASP A 219 -21.21 4.85 12.29
N LEU A 220 -20.95 3.70 11.65
CA LEU A 220 -20.48 3.68 10.27
C LEU A 220 -21.50 4.30 9.29
N LYS A 221 -22.80 4.16 9.60
CA LYS A 221 -23.89 4.65 8.75
C LYS A 221 -23.92 6.17 8.59
N SER A 222 -23.50 6.93 9.61
CA SER A 222 -23.50 8.40 9.55
C SER A 222 -22.26 8.97 8.84
N HIS A 223 -21.15 8.24 8.84
CA HIS A 223 -19.88 8.67 8.27
C HIS A 223 -19.68 8.28 6.81
N VAL A 224 -20.37 7.22 6.35
CA VAL A 224 -20.23 6.70 4.98
C VAL A 224 -21.35 7.21 4.09
N TYR A 225 -20.98 7.70 2.92
CA TYR A 225 -21.91 7.92 1.81
C TYR A 225 -21.69 6.86 0.74
N ARG A 226 -22.75 6.49 0.02
CA ARG A 226 -22.71 5.41 -0.98
C ARG A 226 -22.95 5.91 -2.40
N ASP A 227 -23.74 6.96 -2.51
CA ASP A 227 -23.98 7.66 -3.76
C ASP A 227 -22.70 8.40 -4.19
N ILE A 228 -22.11 7.99 -5.31
CA ILE A 228 -20.88 8.60 -5.83
C ILE A 228 -21.11 10.06 -6.22
N THR A 229 -22.34 10.48 -6.50
CA THR A 229 -22.65 11.85 -6.91
C THR A 229 -22.47 12.87 -5.79
N ALA A 230 -22.42 12.43 -4.52
CA ALA A 230 -22.15 13.30 -3.38
C ALA A 230 -20.77 13.99 -3.47
N TYR A 231 -19.77 13.29 -3.99
CA TYR A 231 -18.47 13.84 -4.32
C TYR A 231 -17.89 13.05 -5.49
N ASN A 232 -17.83 13.68 -6.67
CA ASN A 232 -17.53 12.99 -7.92
C ASN A 232 -16.52 13.78 -8.79
N PRO A 233 -15.24 13.80 -8.40
CA PRO A 233 -14.19 14.56 -9.10
C PRO A 233 -14.03 14.10 -10.57
N LEU A 234 -14.24 12.81 -10.83
CA LEU A 234 -14.08 12.18 -12.14
C LEU A 234 -15.35 12.20 -13.00
N ASN A 235 -16.44 12.78 -12.50
CA ASN A 235 -17.73 12.80 -13.18
C ASN A 235 -18.18 11.38 -13.63
N ILE A 236 -17.92 10.39 -12.77
CA ILE A 236 -18.31 9.00 -12.99
C ILE A 236 -19.83 8.93 -13.00
N THR A 237 -20.40 8.50 -14.12
CA THR A 237 -21.84 8.27 -14.18
C THR A 237 -22.14 6.90 -13.57
N HIS A 238 -23.14 6.84 -12.68
CA HIS A 238 -23.77 5.55 -12.38
C HIS A 238 -24.24 4.94 -13.71
N PRO A 239 -24.02 3.64 -13.95
CA PRO A 239 -24.51 3.06 -15.19
C PRO A 239 -26.01 3.25 -15.26
N LEU A 240 -26.45 3.56 -16.47
CA LEU A 240 -27.85 3.79 -16.79
C LEU A 240 -28.68 2.57 -16.30
N PRO A 241 -29.93 2.77 -15.85
CA PRO A 241 -30.77 1.68 -15.41
C PRO A 241 -31.09 0.74 -16.58
N GLU A 242 -30.22 -0.26 -16.76
CA GLU A 242 -30.33 -1.27 -17.80
C GLU A 242 -31.32 -2.37 -17.39
N PHE A 243 -31.99 -2.96 -18.37
CA PHE A 243 -33.06 -3.92 -18.10
C PHE A 243 -32.58 -5.21 -17.40
N TRP A 244 -31.32 -5.58 -17.56
CA TRP A 244 -30.70 -6.76 -16.95
C TRP A 244 -30.18 -6.54 -15.53
N LEU A 245 -30.16 -5.29 -15.05
CA LEU A 245 -29.77 -4.99 -13.67
C LEU A 245 -30.92 -5.29 -12.72
N ASP A 246 -30.60 -5.87 -11.57
CA ASP A 246 -31.52 -6.04 -10.45
C ASP A 246 -31.76 -4.72 -9.70
N GLU A 247 -32.72 -4.71 -8.77
CA GLU A 247 -33.06 -3.51 -8.01
C GLU A 247 -31.86 -2.98 -7.20
N LEU A 248 -31.05 -3.88 -6.63
CA LEU A 248 -29.85 -3.54 -5.88
C LEU A 248 -28.79 -2.88 -6.79
N GLY A 249 -28.53 -3.43 -7.98
CA GLY A 249 -27.53 -2.92 -8.91
C GLY A 249 -27.92 -1.61 -9.60
N ARG A 250 -29.22 -1.27 -9.62
CA ARG A 250 -29.76 0.02 -10.07
C ARG A 250 -29.76 1.09 -8.98
N SER A 251 -29.75 0.70 -7.71
CA SER A 251 -29.77 1.64 -6.58
C SER A 251 -28.47 2.43 -6.50
N LEU A 252 -28.59 3.75 -6.28
CA LEU A 252 -27.44 4.64 -6.05
C LEU A 252 -26.78 4.35 -4.70
N GLU A 253 -27.58 4.00 -3.69
CA GLU A 253 -27.11 3.75 -2.32
C GLU A 253 -27.02 2.26 -1.98
N GLY A 254 -27.19 1.36 -2.96
CA GLY A 254 -27.28 -0.08 -2.72
C GLY A 254 -28.49 -0.42 -1.86
N ASP A 255 -28.28 -1.16 -0.76
CA ASP A 255 -29.31 -1.59 0.19
C ASP A 255 -29.51 -0.64 1.38
N GLY A 256 -28.75 0.46 1.45
CA GLY A 256 -28.81 1.45 2.54
C GLY A 256 -28.34 0.93 3.91
N GLN A 257 -27.78 -0.28 3.99
CA GLN A 257 -27.27 -0.85 5.23
C GLN A 257 -25.76 -0.67 5.32
N ALA A 258 -25.26 -0.37 6.53
CA ALA A 258 -23.81 -0.27 6.76
C ALA A 258 -23.15 -1.65 6.84
N ASP A 259 -23.89 -2.67 7.27
CA ASP A 259 -23.38 -4.03 7.42
C ASP A 259 -23.08 -4.73 6.07
N SER A 260 -23.60 -4.21 4.95
CA SER A 260 -23.33 -4.72 3.61
C SER A 260 -22.04 -4.16 3.01
N LEU A 261 -21.42 -3.17 3.67
CA LEU A 261 -20.17 -2.56 3.25
C LEU A 261 -19.01 -3.54 3.45
N ASN A 262 -18.24 -3.71 2.38
CA ASN A 262 -17.07 -4.57 2.35
C ASN A 262 -15.80 -3.80 2.04
N MET A 263 -15.90 -2.65 1.39
CA MET A 263 -14.76 -1.76 1.11
C MET A 263 -15.12 -0.34 1.48
N LEU A 264 -14.24 0.33 2.22
CA LEU A 264 -14.35 1.75 2.55
C LEU A 264 -13.13 2.47 2.01
N LEU A 265 -13.34 3.44 1.13
CA LEU A 265 -12.25 4.22 0.53
C LEU A 265 -12.63 5.69 0.45
N THR A 266 -11.66 6.55 0.18
CA THR A 266 -11.90 7.97 0.02
C THR A 266 -11.68 8.39 -1.43
N GLN A 267 -12.24 9.55 -1.78
CA GLN A 267 -12.05 10.17 -3.07
C GLN A 267 -11.26 11.48 -2.90
N ASP A 268 -10.22 11.67 -3.70
CA ASP A 268 -9.41 12.88 -3.75
C ASP A 268 -9.71 13.70 -5.03
N CYS A 269 -8.85 14.61 -5.48
CA CYS A 269 -9.09 15.34 -6.74
C CYS A 269 -8.92 14.51 -8.00
N ALA A 270 -8.22 13.38 -7.94
CA ALA A 270 -7.93 12.52 -9.08
C ALA A 270 -8.86 11.31 -9.14
N GLY A 271 -9.69 11.06 -8.12
CA GLY A 271 -10.61 9.94 -8.09
C GLY A 271 -10.47 9.11 -6.83
N PHE A 272 -10.43 7.78 -6.97
CA PHE A 272 -10.35 6.86 -5.85
C PHE A 272 -8.94 6.83 -5.27
N ASN A 273 -8.82 7.08 -3.96
CA ASN A 273 -7.53 7.03 -3.29
C ASN A 273 -7.33 5.71 -2.54
N LEU A 274 -6.25 5.01 -2.87
CA LEU A 274 -5.88 3.72 -2.27
C LEU A 274 -4.65 3.79 -1.37
N GLY A 275 -4.33 4.97 -0.84
CA GLY A 275 -3.28 5.16 0.16
C GLY A 275 -3.75 4.92 1.60
N SER A 276 -5.05 5.00 1.85
CA SER A 276 -5.68 4.63 3.11
C SER A 276 -7.11 4.13 2.85
N PHE A 277 -7.34 2.83 3.00
CA PHE A 277 -8.66 2.23 2.75
C PHE A 277 -8.86 0.95 3.58
N PHE A 278 -10.12 0.61 3.83
CA PHE A 278 -10.49 -0.57 4.59
C PHE A 278 -11.13 -1.62 3.71
N LEU A 279 -10.82 -2.89 3.99
CA LEU A 279 -11.49 -4.06 3.44
C LEU A 279 -12.00 -4.95 4.57
N ARG A 280 -13.23 -5.41 4.43
CA ARG A 280 -13.82 -6.42 5.31
C ARG A 280 -13.53 -7.81 4.77
N ARG A 281 -13.26 -8.77 5.65
CA ARG A 281 -13.23 -10.18 5.26
C ARG A 281 -14.61 -10.62 4.81
N SER A 282 -14.75 -10.99 3.54
CA SER A 282 -15.97 -11.58 3.01
C SER A 282 -15.73 -12.26 1.67
N LEU A 283 -16.70 -13.06 1.23
CA LEU A 283 -16.71 -13.62 -0.13
C LEU A 283 -16.75 -12.54 -1.21
N TRP A 284 -17.31 -11.37 -0.91
CA TRP A 284 -17.30 -10.23 -1.82
C TRP A 284 -15.87 -9.72 -2.02
N THR A 285 -15.11 -9.59 -0.94
CA THR A 285 -13.73 -9.10 -1.00
C THR A 285 -12.82 -10.09 -1.71
N ASP A 286 -12.96 -11.39 -1.45
CA ASP A 286 -12.18 -12.42 -2.16
C ASP A 286 -12.40 -12.32 -3.69
N ARG A 287 -13.64 -12.17 -4.13
CA ARG A 287 -13.98 -12.00 -5.56
C ARG A 287 -13.45 -10.70 -6.14
N LEU A 288 -13.54 -9.61 -5.39
CA LEU A 288 -12.97 -8.33 -5.82
C LEU A 288 -11.46 -8.46 -6.02
N LEU A 289 -10.75 -9.06 -5.06
CA LEU A 289 -9.30 -9.23 -5.14
C LEU A 289 -8.86 -10.15 -6.28
N ASP A 290 -9.71 -11.08 -6.73
CA ASP A 290 -9.43 -11.92 -7.91
C ASP A 290 -9.58 -11.13 -9.22
N ILE A 291 -10.64 -10.32 -9.34
CA ILE A 291 -10.91 -9.52 -10.55
C ILE A 291 -9.98 -8.30 -10.63
N TRP A 292 -9.67 -7.70 -9.49
CA TRP A 292 -8.80 -6.53 -9.43
C TRP A 292 -7.35 -6.87 -9.77
N TRP A 293 -6.95 -8.13 -9.60
CA TRP A 293 -5.64 -8.65 -10.04
C TRP A 293 -5.71 -9.40 -11.39
N ASP A 294 -6.79 -9.24 -12.15
CA ASP A 294 -6.95 -9.95 -13.42
C ASP A 294 -5.85 -9.54 -14.43
N PRO A 295 -5.23 -10.51 -15.15
CA PRO A 295 -4.19 -10.22 -16.14
C PRO A 295 -4.61 -9.25 -17.24
N VAL A 296 -5.90 -9.13 -17.58
CA VAL A 296 -6.38 -8.13 -18.53
C VAL A 296 -6.14 -6.73 -17.98
N MET A 297 -6.53 -6.49 -16.73
CA MET A 297 -6.35 -5.20 -16.06
C MET A 297 -4.87 -4.88 -15.85
N TYR A 298 -4.12 -5.87 -15.37
CA TYR A 298 -2.71 -5.69 -15.02
C TYR A 298 -1.76 -5.73 -16.24
N GLU A 299 -1.92 -6.63 -17.21
CA GLU A 299 -0.95 -6.77 -18.31
C GLU A 299 -1.32 -5.96 -19.55
N GLN A 300 -2.60 -5.74 -19.83
CA GLN A 300 -3.01 -5.03 -21.06
C GLN A 300 -3.21 -3.53 -20.81
N MET A 301 -3.85 -3.16 -19.70
CA MET A 301 -4.22 -1.77 -19.44
C MET A 301 -3.17 -0.98 -18.64
N HIS A 302 -2.15 -1.62 -18.06
CA HIS A 302 -1.13 -0.91 -17.25
C HIS A 302 -0.29 0.14 -18.00
N MET A 303 -0.26 0.08 -19.34
CA MET A 303 0.38 1.10 -20.17
C MET A 303 -0.55 2.26 -20.49
N GLU A 304 -1.86 2.08 -20.35
CA GLU A 304 -2.89 3.08 -20.62
C GLU A 304 -3.29 3.83 -19.34
N TRP A 305 -3.31 3.13 -18.20
CA TRP A 305 -3.68 3.68 -16.90
C TRP A 305 -2.49 4.30 -16.17
N GLU A 306 -2.57 5.61 -15.95
CA GLU A 306 -1.56 6.38 -15.26
C GLU A 306 -1.51 6.04 -13.77
N HIS A 307 -2.67 5.86 -13.13
CA HIS A 307 -2.78 5.54 -11.70
C HIS A 307 -2.95 4.04 -11.41
N LYS A 308 -2.64 3.20 -12.39
CA LYS A 308 -2.48 1.74 -12.24
C LYS A 308 -3.68 1.07 -11.57
N GLU A 309 -3.52 0.60 -10.33
CA GLU A 309 -4.54 -0.15 -9.59
C GLU A 309 -5.74 0.72 -9.19
N GLN A 310 -5.54 2.04 -9.06
CA GLN A 310 -6.63 3.00 -8.77
C GLN A 310 -7.58 3.08 -9.96
N ASP A 311 -7.06 3.38 -11.15
CA ASP A 311 -7.83 3.41 -12.40
C ASP A 311 -8.53 2.05 -12.67
N ALA A 312 -7.85 0.95 -12.35
CA ALA A 312 -8.44 -0.38 -12.47
C ALA A 312 -9.66 -0.59 -11.57
N LEU A 313 -9.59 -0.10 -10.32
CA LEU A 313 -10.70 -0.19 -9.39
C LEU A 313 -11.86 0.71 -9.83
N GLU A 314 -11.57 1.90 -10.35
CA GLU A 314 -12.57 2.80 -10.91
C GLU A 314 -13.29 2.18 -12.09
N TYR A 315 -12.55 1.55 -13.01
CA TYR A 315 -13.11 0.81 -14.14
C TYR A 315 -14.01 -0.34 -13.67
N ILE A 316 -13.56 -1.12 -12.68
CA ILE A 316 -14.35 -2.21 -12.10
C ILE A 316 -15.61 -1.65 -11.44
N TYR A 317 -15.51 -0.55 -10.69
CA TYR A 317 -16.65 0.10 -10.04
C TYR A 317 -17.70 0.58 -11.07
N GLN A 318 -17.23 1.18 -12.18
CA GLN A 318 -18.10 1.63 -13.27
C GLN A 318 -18.78 0.46 -13.97
N SER A 319 -18.02 -0.57 -14.33
CA SER A 319 -18.50 -1.70 -15.14
C SER A 319 -19.29 -2.75 -14.34
N GLN A 320 -19.01 -2.94 -13.05
CA GLN A 320 -19.54 -4.06 -12.25
C GLN A 320 -20.52 -3.60 -11.16
N PRO A 321 -21.84 -3.82 -11.33
CA PRO A 321 -22.86 -3.43 -10.35
C PRO A 321 -22.71 -4.02 -8.96
N TRP A 322 -22.31 -5.29 -8.88
CA TRP A 322 -22.15 -5.99 -7.60
C TRP A 322 -20.99 -5.43 -6.76
N VAL A 323 -20.03 -4.71 -7.39
CA VAL A 323 -18.95 -4.02 -6.67
C VAL A 323 -19.50 -2.76 -6.01
N ARG A 324 -20.30 -1.97 -6.72
CA ARG A 324 -20.88 -0.73 -6.16
C ARG A 324 -21.69 -0.97 -4.90
N SER A 325 -22.47 -2.06 -4.87
CA SER A 325 -23.26 -2.43 -3.69
C SER A 325 -22.42 -2.88 -2.48
N GLY A 326 -21.10 -3.08 -2.62
CA GLY A 326 -20.20 -3.41 -1.52
C GLY A 326 -19.25 -2.28 -1.12
N VAL A 327 -19.16 -1.21 -1.93
CA VAL A 327 -18.28 -0.07 -1.69
C VAL A 327 -19.04 1.04 -0.95
N GLY A 328 -18.36 1.66 0.00
CA GLY A 328 -18.79 2.89 0.66
C GLY A 328 -17.66 3.90 0.63
N PHE A 329 -18.03 5.18 0.55
CA PHE A 329 -17.08 6.27 0.51
C PHE A 329 -17.06 7.04 1.82
N LEU A 330 -15.86 7.41 2.23
CA LEU A 330 -15.61 8.26 3.38
C LEU A 330 -15.17 9.65 2.90
N PRO A 331 -15.50 10.73 3.65
CA PRO A 331 -14.89 12.03 3.40
C PRO A 331 -13.36 11.91 3.45
N GLN A 332 -12.64 12.50 2.50
CA GLN A 332 -11.17 12.37 2.36
C GLN A 332 -10.43 12.57 3.68
N ARG A 333 -10.75 13.64 4.41
CA ARG A 333 -10.10 13.99 5.67
C ARG A 333 -10.30 13.02 6.83
N SER A 334 -11.30 12.14 6.75
CA SER A 334 -11.58 11.20 7.84
C SER A 334 -10.44 10.20 8.04
N ILE A 335 -9.87 9.67 6.96
CA ILE A 335 -8.83 8.62 7.02
C ILE A 335 -7.64 8.88 6.10
N ASN A 336 -7.67 9.96 5.33
CA ASN A 336 -6.77 10.19 4.22
C ASN A 336 -6.56 11.68 3.91
N ALA A 337 -6.48 12.53 4.93
CA ALA A 337 -6.31 13.97 4.74
C ALA A 337 -5.00 14.28 3.98
N PHE A 338 -5.00 15.28 3.13
CA PHE A 338 -3.79 15.66 2.39
C PHE A 338 -3.05 16.83 3.04
N PRO A 339 -1.72 16.90 2.93
CA PRO A 339 -0.98 18.09 3.31
C PRO A 339 -1.29 19.26 2.35
N PRO A 340 -1.22 20.52 2.81
CA PRO A 340 -1.28 21.69 1.92
C PRO A 340 -0.31 21.53 0.73
N GLY A 341 -0.75 21.92 -0.46
CA GLY A 341 0.02 21.77 -1.70
C GLY A 341 -0.05 20.37 -2.31
N ALA A 342 -0.76 19.41 -1.69
CA ALA A 342 -1.25 18.27 -2.44
C ALA A 342 -2.41 18.73 -3.33
N CYS A 343 -2.63 18.05 -4.45
CA CYS A 343 -3.91 18.18 -5.16
C CYS A 343 -4.18 19.64 -5.64
N GLY A 344 -3.11 20.31 -6.08
CA GLY A 344 -3.10 21.70 -6.56
C GLY A 344 -2.55 22.70 -5.55
N ASP A 345 -2.45 23.97 -5.95
CA ASP A 345 -1.82 25.04 -5.17
C ASP A 345 -2.75 25.69 -4.12
N GLY A 346 -3.99 25.22 -3.98
CA GLY A 346 -5.01 25.85 -3.13
C GLY A 346 -5.24 25.12 -1.82
N GLU A 347 -5.50 25.84 -0.72
CA GLU A 347 -5.95 25.24 0.54
C GLU A 347 -7.46 24.93 0.49
N ASN A 348 -7.81 23.76 -0.02
CA ASN A 348 -9.17 23.25 0.09
C ASN A 348 -9.43 22.55 1.44
N PRO A 349 -10.31 23.08 2.32
CA PRO A 349 -10.58 22.52 3.64
C PRO A 349 -11.34 21.18 3.61
N VAL A 350 -11.81 20.71 2.45
CA VAL A 350 -12.50 19.41 2.29
C VAL A 350 -11.51 18.26 2.17
N ILE A 351 -10.33 18.51 1.61
CA ILE A 351 -9.30 17.49 1.34
C ILE A 351 -8.06 17.66 2.22
N HIS A 352 -7.72 18.90 2.59
CA HIS A 352 -6.49 19.18 3.32
C HIS A 352 -6.66 19.01 4.83
N TYR A 353 -5.58 18.56 5.46
CA TYR A 353 -5.47 18.38 6.90
C TYR A 353 -5.85 19.64 7.65
N GLN A 354 -6.79 19.51 8.59
CA GLN A 354 -7.20 20.58 9.49
C GLN A 354 -6.82 20.24 10.92
N GLN A 355 -5.91 21.04 11.49
CA GLN A 355 -5.46 20.86 12.87
C GLN A 355 -6.61 20.96 13.88
N ASN A 356 -7.54 21.91 13.68
CA ASN A 356 -8.66 22.14 14.60
C ASN A 356 -9.70 21.02 14.58
N ALA A 357 -9.76 20.25 13.50
CA ALA A 357 -10.72 19.16 13.35
C ALA A 357 -10.17 17.81 13.82
N HIS A 358 -8.89 17.76 14.21
CA HIS A 358 -8.23 16.55 14.67
C HIS A 358 -8.34 15.39 13.65
N ASP A 359 -7.98 15.67 12.39
CA ASP A 359 -8.00 14.65 11.33
C ASP A 359 -7.07 13.48 11.72
N LEU A 360 -7.56 12.23 11.57
CA LEU A 360 -6.88 11.05 12.12
C LEU A 360 -5.55 10.73 11.43
N VAL A 361 -5.52 10.82 10.10
CA VAL A 361 -4.37 10.45 9.26
C VAL A 361 -4.15 11.53 8.21
N VAL A 362 -2.88 11.86 8.01
CA VAL A 362 -2.42 12.64 6.86
C VAL A 362 -1.68 11.72 5.89
N ASN A 363 -1.94 11.87 4.59
CA ASN A 363 -1.31 11.14 3.50
C ASN A 363 -0.55 12.12 2.61
N MET A 364 0.76 12.00 2.58
CA MET A 364 1.64 12.82 1.73
C MET A 364 1.62 12.26 0.31
N ALA A 365 0.45 12.29 -0.32
CA ALA A 365 0.30 11.87 -1.70
C ALA A 365 1.14 12.79 -2.62
N GLY A 366 1.74 12.17 -3.64
CA GLY A 366 2.52 12.87 -4.66
C GLY A 366 4.01 13.06 -4.36
N CYS A 367 4.60 12.31 -3.42
CA CYS A 367 6.06 12.30 -3.21
C CYS A 367 6.86 12.02 -4.48
N ILE A 368 6.36 11.11 -5.31
CA ILE A 368 6.99 10.71 -6.57
C ILE A 368 6.96 11.82 -7.64
N PHE A 369 6.11 12.84 -7.46
CA PHE A 369 5.94 13.96 -8.40
C PHE A 369 6.74 15.20 -8.00
N GLY A 370 7.83 15.04 -7.23
CA GLY A 370 8.78 16.12 -6.92
C GLY A 370 8.50 16.88 -5.62
N ARG A 371 7.61 16.37 -4.75
CA ARG A 371 7.38 16.92 -3.41
C ARG A 371 8.42 16.42 -2.41
N ASP A 372 8.81 17.27 -1.46
CA ASP A 372 9.73 16.87 -0.38
C ASP A 372 9.00 16.23 0.79
N CYS A 373 8.53 15.01 0.58
CA CYS A 373 7.77 14.26 1.58
C CYS A 373 8.54 13.96 2.85
N TRP A 374 9.87 13.96 2.82
CA TRP A 374 10.65 13.83 4.05
C TRP A 374 10.40 15.00 5.00
N SER A 375 10.47 16.22 4.47
CA SER A 375 10.23 17.44 5.24
C SER A 375 8.77 17.53 5.70
N GLU A 376 7.81 17.09 4.87
CA GLU A 376 6.39 17.02 5.26
C GLU A 376 6.14 16.00 6.38
N ILE A 377 6.68 14.77 6.27
CA ILE A 377 6.59 13.76 7.33
C ILE A 377 7.20 14.29 8.63
N TYR A 378 8.37 14.94 8.53
CA TYR A 378 9.04 15.53 9.67
C TYR A 378 8.16 16.59 10.34
N TYR A 379 7.56 17.49 9.56
CA TYR A 379 6.63 18.51 10.05
C TYR A 379 5.41 17.89 10.76
N TYR A 380 4.72 16.94 10.13
CA TYR A 380 3.55 16.29 10.73
C TYR A 380 3.89 15.44 11.95
N ARG A 381 5.10 14.88 11.99
CA ARG A 381 5.63 14.20 13.17
C ARG A 381 5.78 15.16 14.34
N GLU A 382 6.40 16.32 14.13
CA GLU A 382 6.53 17.35 15.17
C GLU A 382 5.16 17.88 15.62
N LEU A 383 4.27 18.14 14.66
CA LEU A 383 2.91 18.60 14.91
C LEU A 383 2.11 17.58 15.74
N SER A 384 2.14 16.30 15.37
CA SER A 384 1.49 15.21 16.11
C SER A 384 2.04 15.08 17.53
N ASN A 385 3.36 15.23 17.70
CA ASN A 385 3.97 15.21 19.02
C ASN A 385 3.56 16.43 19.86
N TRP A 386 3.42 17.61 19.25
CA TRP A 386 2.96 18.82 19.94
C TRP A 386 1.49 18.71 20.37
N LEU A 387 0.63 18.22 19.47
CA LEU A 387 -0.79 17.96 19.73
C LEU A 387 -0.99 16.89 20.82
N GLY A 388 -0.15 15.85 20.82
CA GLY A 388 -0.21 14.76 21.79
C GLY A 388 0.39 15.06 23.17
N ARG A 389 0.92 16.27 23.41
CA ARG A 389 1.40 16.69 24.74
C ARG A 389 0.22 16.92 25.68
N SER A 390 0.38 16.53 26.94
CA SER A 390 -0.62 16.85 27.95
C SER A 390 -0.72 18.37 28.15
N GLY A 391 -1.91 18.89 28.48
CA GLY A 391 -2.09 20.33 28.71
C GLY A 391 -1.14 20.92 29.78
N TRP A 392 -0.68 20.09 30.72
CA TRP A 392 0.34 20.47 31.70
C TRP A 392 1.74 20.62 31.09
N GLU A 393 2.12 19.76 30.16
CA GLU A 393 3.39 19.87 29.43
C GLU A 393 3.37 21.11 28.52
N GLN A 394 2.27 21.36 27.83
CA GLN A 394 2.09 22.57 27.02
C GLN A 394 2.17 23.85 27.89
N PHE A 395 1.54 23.85 29.06
CA PHE A 395 1.60 24.96 30.01
C PHE A 395 3.02 25.19 30.57
N ARG A 396 3.71 24.12 30.96
CA ARG A 396 5.09 24.19 31.47
C ARG A 396 6.04 24.75 30.40
N ASP A 397 5.92 24.28 29.17
CA ASP A 397 6.76 24.75 28.08
C ASP A 397 6.45 26.22 27.74
N GLY A 398 5.17 26.64 27.79
CA GLY A 398 4.78 28.05 27.66
C GLY A 398 5.36 28.95 28.77
N LEU A 399 5.42 28.47 30.02
CA LEU A 399 6.10 29.16 31.12
C LEU A 399 7.63 29.21 30.91
N THR A 400 8.22 28.16 30.34
CA THR A 400 9.65 28.08 30.07
C THR A 400 10.05 29.05 28.95
N ASP A 401 9.30 29.08 27.84
CA ASP A 401 9.50 30.03 26.74
C ASP A 401 9.29 31.49 27.19
N LEU A 402 8.33 31.74 28.10
CA LEU A 402 8.12 33.07 28.69
C LEU A 402 9.30 33.46 29.60
N TYR A 403 9.81 32.52 30.40
CA TYR A 403 10.97 32.72 31.26
C TYR A 403 12.25 32.97 30.42
N ASP A 404 12.46 32.22 29.35
CA ASP A 404 13.62 32.40 28.45
C ASP A 404 13.56 33.74 27.72
N ARG A 405 12.36 34.16 27.27
CA ARG A 405 12.13 35.52 26.73
C ARG A 405 12.36 36.63 27.76
N MET A 406 11.98 36.39 29.02
CA MET A 406 12.20 37.37 30.10
C MET A 406 13.65 37.42 30.59
N THR A 407 14.39 36.32 30.47
CA THR A 407 15.79 36.22 30.92
C THR A 407 16.80 36.47 29.81
N GLY A 408 16.35 36.73 28.57
CA GLY A 408 17.21 37.09 27.45
C GLY A 408 18.14 35.97 27.01
N LYS A 409 17.75 34.70 27.23
CA LYS A 409 18.47 33.56 26.67
C LYS A 409 18.06 33.39 25.22
N ASP A 410 18.88 33.92 24.32
CA ASP A 410 18.81 33.56 22.92
C ASP A 410 18.99 32.04 22.80
N LYS A 411 18.08 31.39 22.07
CA LYS A 411 18.21 29.98 21.70
C LYS A 411 19.37 29.93 20.70
N ASP A 412 20.53 29.42 21.12
CA ASP A 412 21.63 29.10 20.22
C ASP A 412 21.11 28.11 19.16
N ASP A 413 21.15 28.53 17.89
CA ASP A 413 20.69 27.83 16.68
C ASP A 413 21.37 26.47 16.45
#